data_AF-A0A6G2PS75-F1
#
_entry.id   AF-A0A6G2PS75-F1
#
_cell.length_a   1.000
_cell.length_b   1.000
_cell.length_c   1.000
_cell.angle_alpha   90.00
_cell.angle_beta   90.00
_cell.angle_gamma   90.00
#
_symmetry.space_group_name_H-M   'P 1'
#
loop_
_entity.id
_entity.type
_entity.pdbx_description
1 polymer ?
#
loop_
_entity_poly.entity_id
_entity_poly.type
_entity_poly.pdbx_seq_one_letter_code
_entity_poly.pdbx_strand_id
1 'polypeptide(L)'
;MTDYSNPTTKLTARAYAYSVTLTRGPLKHGNNPSQDSTGSYSPPPGATVGTFLDGIKTWYSRQYSVPLQDVVLVRYSLREK
;
A
#
# COMPACT_ATOMS: atom_id res chain seq x y z
N MET A 1 4.11 19.91 -5.41
CA MET A 1 3.28 18.89 -4.74
C MET A 1 4.15 17.66 -4.56
N THR A 2 4.12 16.99 -3.41
CA THR A 2 4.96 15.81 -3.14
C THR A 2 4.57 14.67 -4.07
N ASP A 3 5.54 14.08 -4.77
CA ASP A 3 5.29 12.99 -5.70
C ASP A 3 5.14 11.65 -4.95
N TYR A 4 3.90 11.32 -4.59
CA TYR A 4 3.59 10.05 -3.94
C TYR A 4 3.57 8.85 -4.88
N SER A 5 3.79 9.03 -6.19
CA SER A 5 3.95 7.91 -7.14
C SER A 5 5.38 7.34 -7.13
N ASN A 6 6.36 8.12 -6.70
CA ASN A 6 7.74 7.68 -6.58
C ASN A 6 7.99 6.92 -5.25
N PRO A 7 8.41 5.64 -5.29
CA PRO A 7 8.65 4.84 -4.08
C PRO A 7 9.79 5.38 -3.20
N THR A 8 10.72 6.19 -3.74
CA THR A 8 11.81 6.78 -2.95
C THR A 8 11.41 8.06 -2.23
N THR A 9 10.21 8.59 -2.50
CA THR A 9 9.71 9.80 -1.84
C THR A 9 9.62 9.59 -0.34
N LYS A 10 10.24 10.51 0.42
CA LYS A 10 10.25 10.47 1.88
C LYS A 10 8.89 10.88 2.43
N LEU A 11 8.44 10.17 3.46
CA LEU A 11 7.23 10.48 4.21
C LEU A 11 7.61 11.30 5.44
N THR A 12 7.42 12.61 5.35
CA THR A 12 7.88 13.58 6.36
C THR A 12 6.76 14.10 7.26
N ALA A 13 5.49 13.92 6.88
CA ALA A 13 4.38 14.31 7.72
C ALA A 13 4.23 13.34 8.92
N ARG A 14 3.62 13.84 10.01
CA ARG A 14 3.40 13.05 11.22
C ARG A 14 2.50 11.85 10.99
N ALA A 15 1.51 12.00 10.11
CA ALA A 15 0.58 10.94 9.75
C ALA A 15 0.07 11.14 8.33
N TYR A 16 -0.37 10.04 7.72
CA TYR A 16 -0.94 10.00 6.39
C TYR A 16 -2.27 9.23 6.42
N ALA A 17 -3.29 9.77 5.76
CA ALA A 17 -4.46 9.00 5.37
C ALA A 17 -4.11 8.19 4.13
N TYR A 18 -4.48 6.91 4.10
CA TYR A 18 -4.31 6.08 2.92
C TYR A 18 -5.63 5.44 2.47
N SER A 19 -5.70 5.19 1.16
CA SER A 19 -6.66 4.28 0.53
C SER A 19 -5.88 3.38 -0.42
N VAL A 20 -6.10 2.07 -0.35
CA VAL A 20 -5.41 1.06 -1.16
C VAL A 20 -6.40 0.05 -1.70
N THR A 21 -6.11 -0.50 -2.86
CA THR A 21 -6.83 -1.65 -3.43
C THR A 21 -5.83 -2.74 -3.72
N LEU A 22 -6.09 -3.91 -3.16
CA LEU A 22 -5.22 -5.08 -3.23
C LEU A 22 -5.99 -6.24 -3.87
N THR A 23 -5.29 -7.10 -4.60
CA THR A 23 -5.86 -8.34 -5.14
C THR A 23 -4.94 -9.52 -4.83
N ARG A 24 -5.51 -10.73 -4.93
CA ARG A 24 -4.88 -12.01 -4.58
C ARG A 24 -4.60 -12.83 -5.83
N GLY A 25 -3.39 -13.37 -5.90
CA GLY A 25 -2.99 -14.33 -6.92
C GLY A 25 -2.42 -13.66 -8.18
N PRO A 26 -1.90 -14.48 -9.11
CA PRO A 26 -1.48 -13.96 -10.40
C PRO A 26 -2.68 -13.29 -11.08
N LEU A 27 -2.49 -12.05 -11.52
CA LEU A 27 -3.51 -11.29 -12.22
C LEU A 27 -4.00 -12.09 -13.42
N LYS A 28 -5.30 -12.38 -13.45
CA LYS A 28 -5.95 -12.99 -14.61
C LYS A 28 -6.53 -11.91 -15.49
N HIS A 29 -6.60 -12.18 -16.80
CA HIS A 29 -7.38 -11.35 -17.71
C HIS A 29 -8.86 -11.43 -17.32
N GLY A 30 -9.46 -10.30 -16.92
CA GLY A 30 -10.85 -10.23 -16.43
C GLY A 30 -10.96 -9.84 -14.96
N ASN A 31 -12.04 -10.30 -14.31
CA ASN A 31 -12.32 -9.92 -12.93
C ASN A 31 -11.36 -10.60 -11.95
N ASN A 32 -10.62 -9.81 -11.18
CA ASN A 32 -9.79 -10.29 -10.08
C ASN A 32 -10.45 -9.87 -8.77
N PRO A 33 -10.53 -10.75 -7.75
CA PRO A 33 -11.08 -10.37 -6.46
C PRO A 33 -10.22 -9.25 -5.86
N SER A 34 -10.72 -8.03 -5.89
CA SER A 34 -10.06 -6.85 -5.33
C SER A 34 -10.70 -6.46 -4.01
N GLN A 35 -9.89 -5.96 -3.10
CA GLN A 35 -10.34 -5.49 -1.81
C GLN A 35 -9.80 -4.09 -1.55
N ASP A 36 -10.72 -3.17 -1.28
CA ASP A 36 -10.40 -1.82 -0.83
C ASP A 36 -10.10 -1.82 0.67
N SER A 37 -9.10 -1.04 1.07
CA SER A 37 -8.76 -0.79 2.47
C SER A 37 -8.37 0.68 2.64
N THR A 38 -8.80 1.27 3.73
CA THR A 38 -8.46 2.65 4.12
C THR A 38 -7.93 2.67 5.53
N GLY A 39 -7.12 3.66 5.85
CA GLY A 39 -6.56 3.76 7.19
C GLY A 39 -5.69 4.99 7.39
N SER A 40 -4.95 4.95 8.50
CA SER A 40 -3.96 5.97 8.82
C SER A 40 -2.61 5.31 9.03
N TYR A 41 -1.56 5.94 8.53
CA TYR A 41 -0.18 5.47 8.64
C TYR A 41 0.67 6.54 9.29
N SER A 42 1.37 6.19 10.36
CA SER A 42 2.35 7.05 11.02
C SER A 42 3.75 6.57 10.63
N PRO A 43 4.46 7.29 9.75
CA PRO A 43 5.77 6.85 9.27
C PRO A 43 6.81 6.87 10.39
N PRO A 44 7.64 5.81 10.52
CA PRO A 44 8.85 5.92 11.31
C PRO A 44 9.85 6.90 10.67
N PRO A 45 10.85 7.39 11.42
CA PRO A 45 11.88 8.27 10.88
C PRO A 45 12.57 7.65 9.65
N GLY A 46 12.62 8.40 8.55
CA GLY A 46 13.24 7.94 7.29
C GLY A 46 12.37 7.05 6.42
N ALA A 47 11.09 6.81 6.77
CA ALA A 47 10.18 6.07 5.92
C ALA A 47 9.99 6.73 4.55
N THR A 48 9.80 5.89 3.55
CA THR A 48 9.48 6.27 2.18
C THR A 48 8.15 5.68 1.74
N VAL A 49 7.62 6.15 0.62
CA VAL A 49 6.44 5.55 -0.03
C VAL A 49 6.66 4.04 -0.23
N GLY A 50 7.85 3.61 -0.67
CA GLY A 50 8.19 2.20 -0.84
C GLY A 50 8.04 1.40 0.46
N THR A 51 8.60 1.89 1.58
CA THR A 51 8.46 1.21 2.88
C THR A 51 7.01 1.12 3.35
N PHE A 52 6.19 2.13 3.03
CA PHE A 52 4.75 2.08 3.30
C PHE A 52 4.05 1.00 2.46
N LEU A 53 4.29 0.97 1.15
CA LEU A 53 3.67 0.01 0.24
C LEU A 53 4.05 -1.44 0.59
N ASP A 54 5.31 -1.69 0.94
CA ASP A 54 5.79 -3.00 1.39
C ASP A 54 5.14 -3.42 2.71
N GLY A 55 4.97 -2.47 3.64
CA GLY A 55 4.23 -2.67 4.88
C GLY A 55 2.77 -3.08 4.64
N ILE A 56 2.09 -2.41 3.70
CA ILE A 56 0.71 -2.73 3.31
C ILE A 56 0.61 -4.13 2.70
N LYS A 57 1.53 -4.50 1.79
CA LYS A 57 1.55 -5.85 1.20
C LYS A 57 1.79 -6.93 2.25
N THR A 58 2.71 -6.68 3.17
CA THR A 58 3.03 -7.59 4.28
C THR A 58 1.84 -7.77 5.23
N TRP A 59 1.18 -6.67 5.60
CA TRP A 59 -0.04 -6.71 6.41
C TRP A 59 -1.14 -7.53 5.73
N TYR A 60 -1.41 -7.27 4.44
CA TYR A 60 -2.44 -7.98 3.69
C TYR A 60 -2.14 -9.48 3.56
N SER A 61 -0.89 -9.83 3.25
CA SER A 61 -0.40 -11.21 3.19
C SER A 61 -0.69 -11.97 4.49
N ARG A 62 -0.39 -11.36 5.65
CA ARG A 62 -0.61 -11.96 6.97
C ARG A 62 -2.09 -12.04 7.35
N GLN A 63 -2.85 -10.97 7.09
CA GLN A 63 -4.27 -10.90 7.45
C GLN A 63 -5.12 -11.93 6.70
N TYR A 64 -4.74 -12.24 5.46
CA TYR A 64 -5.52 -13.09 4.57
C TYR A 64 -4.85 -14.41 4.20
N SER A 65 -3.72 -14.74 4.82
CA SER A 65 -2.92 -15.96 4.55
C SER A 65 -2.61 -16.13 3.06
N VAL A 66 -2.20 -15.05 2.40
CA VAL A 66 -1.82 -15.02 0.98
C VAL A 66 -0.30 -14.91 0.88
N PRO A 67 0.39 -15.68 0.02
CA PRO A 67 1.83 -15.49 -0.19
C PRO A 67 2.14 -14.05 -0.61
N LEU A 68 3.19 -13.45 -0.06
CA LEU A 68 3.52 -12.04 -0.32
C LEU A 68 3.70 -11.74 -1.82
N GLN A 69 4.28 -12.68 -2.57
CA GLN A 69 4.46 -12.61 -4.02
C GLN A 69 3.13 -12.56 -4.81
N ASP A 70 2.05 -13.06 -4.23
CA ASP A 70 0.71 -13.09 -4.81
C ASP A 70 -0.15 -11.88 -4.39
N VAL A 71 0.43 -10.95 -3.60
CA VAL A 71 -0.25 -9.71 -3.20
C VAL A 71 0.08 -8.61 -4.20
N VAL A 72 -0.93 -8.25 -5.00
CA VAL A 72 -0.79 -7.19 -6.00
C VAL A 72 -1.49 -5.93 -5.52
N LEU A 73 -0.73 -4.84 -5.43
CA LEU A 73 -1.28 -3.50 -5.19
C LEU A 73 -1.73 -2.91 -6.52
N VAL A 74 -3.04 -2.69 -6.67
CA VAL A 74 -3.65 -2.23 -7.92
C VAL A 74 -3.67 -0.70 -7.99
N ARG A 75 -4.08 -0.06 -6.89
CA ARG A 75 -4.09 1.40 -6.75
C ARG A 75 -3.84 1.78 -5.31
N TYR A 76 -3.28 2.97 -5.11
CA TYR A 76 -3.21 3.59 -3.80
C TYR A 76 -3.32 5.11 -3.91
N SER A 77 -3.73 5.72 -2.81
CA SER A 77 -3.70 7.17 -2.60
C SER A 77 -3.18 7.43 -1.19
N LEU A 78 -2.32 8.42 -1.06
CA LEU A 78 -1.72 8.84 0.18
C LEU A 78 -1.89 10.35 0.32
N ARG A 79 -2.40 10.80 1.48
CA ARG A 79 -2.62 12.22 1.77
C ARG A 79 -2.09 12.54 3.16
N GLU A 80 -1.34 13.63 3.28
CA GLU A 80 -0.88 14.16 4.56
C GLU A 80 -2.07 14.52 5.47
N LYS A 81 -1.96 14.21 6.77
CA LYS A 81 -2.90 14.61 7.82
C LYS A 81 -2.29 15.65 8.74
#